data_AF-A0A2T1GL67-F1
#
_entry.id   AF-A0A2T1GL67-F1
#
_cell.length_a   1.000
_cell.length_b   1.000
_cell.length_c   1.000
_cell.angle_alpha   90.00
_cell.angle_beta   90.00
_cell.angle_gamma   90.00
#
_symmetry.space_group_name_H-M   'P 1'
#
loop_
_entity.id
_entity.type
_entity.pdbx_description
1 polymer ?
#
loop_
_entity_poly.entity_id
_entity_poly.type
_entity_poly.pdbx_seq_one_letter_code
_entity_poly.pdbx_strand_id
1 'polypeptide(L)'
;MLLTISTTHQPATDLGYLLFKHPDKCQEFNLSFGTARVFYPEASDTKCTAALVLDINPVDLARGKAGAKRQTLEAYVSDRPYAASSFLSVAISQVFRTAMTGRCEQKQDIADTPIPLVAKIPVLPSRGREGFLRGLFEPLGYKVSVRRLALDETFPDWGNSSYFDVELSHTIKLCDLLSHLHVMIPVLDDDKHYYVNEDEIEKLLRHGEGWLSTHPLKEEITSRYLKRQRGLTRDALAQIAVEEVIEETPDLETSEEIIEKPISLNQQRMETVVAALKANGAQRIVDLGCGEGKLLKLLLKEPTFQEILGMDVTYKSLEFAQERVLDKLPTHQKGRLQLIQGSLNYRDARITGYDAATVIEVIEHMELDRLKAFERVLFEFAQPKMAIVTTPNVEYNVKFENLPIGKLRHPDHRFEWTRSEFQAWAQAVCDRYKYSVEFGSIGDIDSEVGSPTQMAIFQNIV
;
A
#
# COMPACT_ATOMS: atom_id res chain seq x y z
N MET A 1 -5.99 19.86 25.57
CA MET A 1 -4.72 19.08 25.40
C MET A 1 -3.57 19.98 24.95
N LEU A 2 -2.32 19.60 25.21
CA LEU A 2 -1.12 20.33 24.78
C LEU A 2 -0.05 19.38 24.20
N LEU A 3 0.54 19.79 23.07
CA LEU A 3 1.79 19.28 22.53
C LEU A 3 2.74 20.46 22.35
N THR A 4 3.99 20.35 22.80
CA THR A 4 5.04 21.31 22.43
C THR A 4 6.15 20.62 21.67
N ILE A 5 6.69 21.28 20.64
CA ILE A 5 7.85 20.83 19.88
C ILE A 5 8.91 21.91 19.97
N SER A 6 10.09 21.57 20.46
CA SER A 6 11.22 22.49 20.63
C SER A 6 12.40 22.05 19.79
N THR A 7 13.21 23.01 19.35
CA THR A 7 14.52 22.74 18.73
C THR A 7 15.56 23.74 19.20
N THR A 8 16.82 23.29 19.17
CA THR A 8 18.02 24.12 19.36
C THR A 8 18.91 24.11 18.11
N HIS A 9 18.36 23.72 16.96
CA HIS A 9 18.99 23.97 15.65
C HIS A 9 19.27 25.47 15.49
N GLN A 10 20.26 25.87 14.69
CA GLN A 10 20.56 27.29 14.49
C GLN A 10 20.40 27.73 13.04
N PRO A 11 19.55 28.75 12.76
CA PRO A 11 18.71 29.48 13.72
C PRO A 11 17.49 28.64 14.16
N ALA A 12 17.16 28.64 15.45
CA ALA A 12 16.07 27.79 15.96
C ALA A 12 14.69 28.24 15.46
N THR A 13 14.57 29.53 15.11
CA THR A 13 13.38 30.12 14.49
C THR A 13 13.02 29.49 13.15
N ASP A 14 13.93 28.73 12.51
CA ASP A 14 13.61 27.96 11.29
C ASP A 14 12.49 26.92 11.53
N LEU A 15 12.24 26.51 12.78
CA LEU A 15 11.07 25.72 13.16
C LEU A 15 9.75 26.32 12.66
N GLY A 16 9.66 27.65 12.59
CA GLY A 16 8.52 28.38 12.04
C GLY A 16 8.23 28.05 10.58
N TYR A 17 9.29 28.00 9.76
CA TYR A 17 9.20 27.63 8.35
C TYR A 17 8.86 26.16 8.19
N LEU A 18 9.49 25.28 8.97
CA LEU A 18 9.26 23.85 8.90
C LEU A 18 7.82 23.47 9.26
N LEU A 19 7.21 24.12 10.25
CA LEU A 19 5.81 23.90 10.64
C LEU A 19 4.79 24.67 9.78
N PHE A 20 5.25 25.56 8.91
CA PHE A 20 4.42 26.55 8.20
C PHE A 20 3.56 27.37 9.17
N LYS A 21 4.15 27.79 10.28
CA LYS A 21 3.51 28.60 11.32
C LYS A 21 4.46 29.71 11.75
N HIS A 22 4.09 30.95 11.48
CA HIS A 22 4.93 32.10 11.79
C HIS A 22 5.02 32.33 13.31
N PRO A 23 6.22 32.48 13.90
CA PRO A 23 6.39 32.67 15.35
C PRO A 23 5.57 33.82 15.96
N ASP A 24 5.50 34.95 15.27
CA ASP A 24 4.75 36.14 15.73
C ASP A 24 3.22 36.05 15.59
N LYS A 25 2.68 34.91 15.12
CA LYS A 25 1.24 34.73 14.90
C LYS A 25 0.70 33.61 15.75
N CYS A 26 -0.27 33.94 16.61
CA CYS A 26 -1.18 32.94 17.17
C CYS A 26 -2.23 32.60 16.11
N GLN A 27 -2.26 31.34 15.67
CA GLN A 27 -3.15 30.87 14.62
C GLN A 27 -4.19 29.90 15.18
N GLU A 28 -5.43 30.05 14.74
CA GLU A 28 -6.56 29.24 15.19
C GLU A 28 -7.13 28.41 14.03
N PHE A 29 -7.47 27.15 14.31
CA PHE A 29 -7.98 26.17 13.35
C PHE A 29 -9.23 25.50 13.91
N ASN A 30 -10.32 25.50 13.13
CA ASN A 30 -11.55 24.81 13.49
C ASN A 30 -11.45 23.32 13.15
N LEU A 31 -11.73 22.46 14.13
CA LEU A 31 -11.80 21.01 14.01
C LEU A 31 -13.25 20.57 14.21
N SER A 32 -13.59 19.36 13.79
CA SER A 32 -14.96 18.82 13.96
C SER A 32 -15.37 18.61 15.43
N PHE A 33 -14.41 18.67 16.35
CA PHE A 33 -14.57 18.40 17.78
C PHE A 33 -14.06 19.55 18.66
N GLY A 34 -13.79 20.73 18.09
CA GLY A 34 -13.32 21.89 18.84
C GLY A 34 -12.34 22.74 18.05
N THR A 35 -11.41 23.38 18.73
CA THR A 35 -10.48 24.35 18.15
C THR A 35 -9.04 23.97 18.47
N ALA A 36 -8.14 24.08 17.50
CA ALA A 36 -6.70 23.99 17.71
C ALA A 36 -6.05 25.37 17.57
N ARG A 37 -5.11 25.68 18.46
CA ARG A 37 -4.33 26.91 18.44
C ARG A 37 -2.85 26.58 18.35
N VAL A 38 -2.15 27.27 17.46
CA VAL A 38 -0.68 27.22 17.37
C VAL A 38 -0.09 28.58 17.68
N PHE A 39 0.87 28.60 18.60
CA PHE A 39 1.65 29.77 18.96
C PHE A 39 3.04 29.36 19.44
N TYR A 40 3.93 30.33 19.60
CA TYR A 40 5.32 30.09 20.00
C TYR A 40 5.58 30.73 21.36
N PRO A 41 5.55 29.96 22.47
CA PRO A 41 5.91 30.49 23.78
C PRO A 41 7.37 30.97 23.88
N GLU A 42 8.26 30.46 23.02
CA GLU A 42 9.66 30.85 22.96
C GLU A 42 10.11 30.83 21.49
N ALA A 43 10.66 31.93 20.99
CA ALA A 43 11.21 32.03 19.65
C ALA A 43 12.45 32.94 19.69
N SER A 44 13.63 32.30 19.74
CA SER A 44 14.94 32.94 19.70
C SER A 44 15.86 32.17 18.76
N ASP A 45 17.02 32.74 18.42
CA ASP A 45 17.98 32.07 17.54
C ASP A 45 18.57 30.78 18.14
N THR A 46 18.62 30.67 19.48
CA THR A 46 19.22 29.54 20.20
C THR A 46 18.19 28.47 20.58
N LYS A 47 16.93 28.85 20.75
CA LYS A 47 15.83 27.94 21.08
C LYS A 47 14.50 28.47 20.57
N CYS A 48 13.74 27.59 19.94
CA CYS A 48 12.39 27.86 19.47
C CYS A 48 11.47 26.72 19.90
N THR A 49 10.31 27.07 20.43
CA THR A 49 9.28 26.14 20.92
C THR A 49 7.95 26.51 20.30
N ALA A 50 7.35 25.59 19.54
CA ALA A 50 5.98 25.68 19.06
C ALA A 50 5.05 24.93 20.03
N ALA A 51 3.87 25.49 20.30
CA ALA A 51 2.82 24.87 21.09
C ALA A 51 1.57 24.64 20.22
N LEU A 52 1.04 23.43 20.24
CA LEU A 52 -0.27 23.05 19.69
C LEU A 52 -1.21 22.77 20.86
N VAL A 53 -2.22 23.62 21.03
CA VAL A 53 -3.22 23.50 22.09
C VAL A 53 -4.56 23.14 21.46
N LEU A 54 -5.18 22.06 21.94
CA LEU A 54 -6.55 21.70 21.56
C LEU A 54 -7.51 22.08 22.68
N ASP A 55 -8.58 22.75 22.27
CA ASP A 55 -9.70 23.19 23.08
C ASP A 55 -10.95 22.46 22.58
N ILE A 56 -11.33 21.39 23.27
CA ILE A 56 -12.45 20.52 22.90
C ILE A 56 -13.65 20.89 23.74
N ASN A 57 -14.80 21.09 23.10
CA ASN A 57 -16.06 21.29 23.81
C ASN A 57 -16.65 19.93 24.23
N PRO A 58 -16.66 19.58 25.52
CA PRO A 58 -17.18 18.29 26.00
C PRO A 58 -18.68 18.13 25.70
N VAL A 59 -19.44 19.23 25.62
CA VAL A 59 -20.88 19.18 25.36
C VAL A 59 -21.16 18.79 23.91
N ASP A 60 -20.40 19.34 22.96
CA ASP A 60 -20.55 19.01 21.54
C ASP A 60 -20.06 17.59 21.25
N LEU A 61 -18.99 17.17 21.95
CA LEU A 61 -18.50 15.79 21.89
C LEU A 61 -19.55 14.80 22.41
N ALA A 62 -20.22 15.11 23.52
CA ALA A 62 -21.28 14.28 24.08
C ALA A 62 -22.46 14.16 23.11
N ARG A 63 -22.93 15.28 22.53
CA ARG A 63 -24.18 15.33 21.74
C ARG A 63 -24.19 14.47 20.47
N GLY A 64 -23.03 14.14 19.88
CA GLY A 64 -22.91 13.24 18.72
C GLY A 64 -23.76 13.65 17.48
N LYS A 65 -23.81 12.80 16.45
CA LYS A 65 -24.76 12.96 15.32
C LYS A 65 -26.19 12.60 15.76
N ALA A 66 -27.18 13.32 15.24
CA ALA A 66 -28.60 13.11 15.54
C ALA A 66 -29.00 11.63 15.35
N GLY A 67 -29.42 10.96 16.44
CA GLY A 67 -29.90 9.57 16.43
C GLY A 67 -29.21 8.58 17.40
N ALA A 68 -28.21 9.01 18.17
CA ALA A 68 -27.58 8.14 19.18
C ALA A 68 -28.52 7.86 20.38
N LYS A 69 -28.63 6.59 20.81
CA LYS A 69 -29.41 6.15 21.99
C LYS A 69 -28.91 6.83 23.28
N ARG A 70 -29.77 6.87 24.31
CA ARG A 70 -29.56 7.44 25.66
C ARG A 70 -28.07 7.38 26.10
N GLN A 71 -27.47 8.56 26.25
CA GLN A 71 -26.08 8.73 26.65
C GLN A 71 -25.91 8.55 28.16
N THR A 72 -24.87 7.84 28.57
CA THR A 72 -24.49 7.63 29.97
C THR A 72 -23.81 8.88 30.55
N LEU A 73 -23.65 8.96 31.89
CA LEU A 73 -22.94 10.07 32.55
C LEU A 73 -21.50 10.25 32.02
N GLU A 74 -20.86 9.14 31.66
CA GLU A 74 -19.51 9.08 31.05
C GLU A 74 -19.40 9.85 29.73
N ALA A 75 -20.51 10.07 29.01
CA ALA A 75 -20.51 10.87 27.79
C ALA A 75 -20.29 12.37 28.07
N TYR A 76 -20.65 12.85 29.26
CA TYR A 76 -20.54 14.26 29.65
C TYR A 76 -19.33 14.55 30.54
N VAL A 77 -18.87 13.56 31.30
CA VAL A 77 -17.69 13.66 32.18
C VAL A 77 -16.66 12.65 31.72
N SER A 78 -15.70 13.11 30.92
CA SER A 78 -14.60 12.29 30.41
C SER A 78 -13.28 13.06 30.37
N ASP A 79 -12.19 12.31 30.32
CA ASP A 79 -10.82 12.81 30.18
C ASP A 79 -10.49 13.34 28.78
N ARG A 80 -11.33 13.04 27.79
CA ARG A 80 -11.08 13.26 26.36
C ARG A 80 -10.70 14.68 25.95
N PRO A 81 -11.25 15.76 26.54
CA PRO A 81 -10.81 17.12 26.22
C PRO A 81 -9.38 17.44 26.69
N TYR A 82 -8.87 16.67 27.64
CA TYR A 82 -7.68 16.99 28.42
C TYR A 82 -6.50 16.06 28.11
N ALA A 83 -6.77 14.77 27.92
CA ALA A 83 -5.77 13.75 27.63
C ALA A 83 -5.41 13.68 26.13
N ALA A 84 -4.12 13.57 25.82
CA ALA A 84 -3.55 13.45 24.48
C ALA A 84 -4.00 12.15 23.81
N SER A 85 -5.21 12.17 23.26
CA SER A 85 -5.88 11.04 22.61
C SER A 85 -5.76 11.14 21.08
N SER A 86 -6.49 10.29 20.35
CA SER A 86 -6.53 10.36 18.89
C SER A 86 -6.98 11.73 18.33
N PHE A 87 -7.65 12.58 19.12
CA PHE A 87 -7.92 13.98 18.76
C PHE A 87 -6.64 14.79 18.50
N LEU A 88 -5.60 14.61 19.31
CA LEU A 88 -4.31 15.27 19.12
C LEU A 88 -3.64 14.80 17.83
N SER A 89 -3.70 13.50 17.54
CA SER A 89 -3.21 12.93 16.28
C SER A 89 -3.91 13.52 15.05
N VAL A 90 -5.24 13.70 15.09
CA VAL A 90 -6.01 14.38 14.03
C VAL A 90 -5.63 15.87 13.92
N ALA A 91 -5.43 16.56 15.03
CA ALA A 91 -4.99 17.95 15.00
C ALA A 91 -3.59 18.11 14.38
N ILE A 92 -2.65 17.21 14.69
CA ILE A 92 -1.32 17.19 14.06
C ILE A 92 -1.46 17.08 12.52
N SER A 93 -2.26 16.12 12.03
CA SER A 93 -2.39 15.89 10.57
C SER A 93 -3.12 17.01 9.84
N GLN A 94 -4.01 17.73 10.51
CA GLN A 94 -4.72 18.87 9.90
C GLN A 94 -3.90 20.16 9.97
N VAL A 95 -3.30 20.47 11.13
CA VAL A 95 -2.62 21.75 11.38
C VAL A 95 -1.19 21.76 10.84
N PHE A 96 -0.48 20.63 10.92
CA PHE A 96 0.88 20.46 10.42
C PHE A 96 0.96 19.63 9.13
N ARG A 97 -0.14 19.62 8.37
CA ARG A 97 -0.28 18.82 7.13
C ARG A 97 0.94 18.91 6.21
N THR A 98 1.40 20.12 5.89
CA THR A 98 2.53 20.32 4.96
C THR A 98 3.85 19.89 5.57
N ALA A 99 4.06 20.13 6.86
CA ALA A 99 5.27 19.69 7.56
C ALA A 99 5.39 18.15 7.57
N MET A 100 4.26 17.45 7.71
CA MET A 100 4.21 15.99 7.68
C MET A 100 4.57 15.38 6.31
N THR A 101 4.53 16.14 5.21
CA THR A 101 4.95 15.64 3.90
C THR A 101 6.45 15.83 3.63
N GLY A 102 7.20 16.42 4.57
CA GLY A 102 8.62 16.72 4.41
C GLY A 102 8.94 17.88 3.46
N ARG A 103 7.92 18.54 2.89
CA ARG A 103 8.12 19.67 1.97
C ARG A 103 8.22 20.99 2.73
N CYS A 104 9.23 21.80 2.42
CA CYS A 104 9.36 23.18 2.90
C CYS A 104 9.88 24.09 1.78
N GLU A 105 8.99 24.87 1.16
CA GLU A 105 9.32 25.72 0.00
C GLU A 105 10.47 26.71 0.25
N GLN A 106 10.61 27.16 1.49
CA GLN A 106 11.58 28.21 1.85
C GLN A 106 12.87 27.64 2.45
N LYS A 107 12.84 26.40 2.97
CA LYS A 107 13.92 25.78 3.75
C LYS A 107 13.97 24.26 3.53
N GLN A 108 13.94 23.82 2.26
CA GLN A 108 13.90 22.38 1.93
C GLN A 108 15.13 21.64 2.48
N ASP A 109 16.32 22.23 2.37
CA ASP A 109 17.57 21.65 2.90
C ASP A 109 17.47 21.32 4.40
N ILE A 110 16.77 22.17 5.18
CA ILE A 110 16.57 21.95 6.62
C ILE A 110 15.49 20.90 6.86
N ALA A 111 14.42 20.88 6.06
CA ALA A 111 13.37 19.87 6.15
C ALA A 111 13.90 18.45 5.88
N ASP A 112 14.89 18.32 4.99
CA ASP A 112 15.56 17.06 4.67
C ASP A 112 16.68 16.69 5.64
N THR A 113 17.01 17.55 6.60
CA THR A 113 18.10 17.34 7.55
C THR A 113 17.58 16.94 8.93
N PRO A 114 18.14 15.88 9.56
CA PRO A 114 17.89 15.59 10.96
C PRO A 114 18.34 16.74 11.88
N ILE A 115 17.41 17.25 12.69
CA ILE A 115 17.66 18.35 13.65
C ILE A 115 17.32 17.93 15.07
N PRO A 116 17.95 18.50 16.11
CA PRO A 116 17.62 18.18 17.50
C PRO A 116 16.21 18.66 17.83
N LEU A 117 15.32 17.72 18.15
CA LEU A 117 13.92 17.96 18.45
C LEU A 117 13.56 17.39 19.82
N VAL A 118 12.74 18.15 20.56
CA VAL A 118 12.14 17.73 21.82
C VAL A 118 10.63 17.92 21.75
N ALA A 119 9.88 16.82 21.80
CA ALA A 119 8.42 16.83 21.91
C ALA A 119 8.00 16.56 23.36
N LYS A 120 7.10 17.39 23.89
CA LYS A 120 6.54 17.21 25.24
C LYS A 120 5.02 17.10 25.21
N ILE A 121 4.52 16.06 25.87
CA ILE A 121 3.09 15.72 25.98
C ILE A 121 2.78 15.53 27.48
N PRO A 122 2.23 16.55 28.16
CA PRO A 122 2.09 16.51 29.62
C PRO A 122 1.09 15.48 30.15
N VAL A 123 0.09 15.11 29.33
CA VAL A 123 -0.99 14.19 29.72
C VAL A 123 -1.20 13.18 28.59
N LEU A 124 -0.32 12.18 28.51
CA LEU A 124 -0.44 11.07 27.56
C LEU A 124 -1.06 9.86 28.26
N PRO A 125 -2.25 9.40 27.85
CA PRO A 125 -2.77 8.14 28.35
C PRO A 125 -1.87 7.00 27.87
N SER A 126 -1.49 6.12 28.78
CA SER A 126 -0.96 4.82 28.43
C SER A 126 -1.70 3.81 29.27
N ARG A 127 -2.63 3.09 28.64
CA ARG A 127 -3.29 1.94 29.28
C ARG A 127 -2.32 0.76 29.47
N GLY A 128 -1.12 0.85 28.89
CA GLY A 128 0.01 -0.04 29.15
C GLY A 128 0.87 0.41 30.34
N ARG A 129 1.85 -0.41 30.72
CA ARG A 129 2.88 -0.02 31.70
C ARG A 129 3.87 0.96 31.04
N GLU A 130 4.63 1.71 31.84
CA GLU A 130 5.71 2.60 31.36
C GLU A 130 6.61 1.92 30.30
N GLY A 131 6.91 0.63 30.49
CA GLY A 131 7.71 -0.16 29.55
C GLY A 131 7.13 -0.26 28.13
N PHE A 132 5.81 -0.21 27.96
CA PHE A 132 5.20 -0.18 26.63
C PHE A 132 5.47 1.14 25.92
N LEU A 133 5.33 2.27 26.63
CA LEU A 133 5.62 3.59 26.08
C LEU A 133 7.09 3.70 25.66
N ARG A 134 8.01 3.24 26.50
CA ARG A 134 9.43 3.14 26.16
C ARG A 134 9.66 2.27 24.92
N GLY A 135 9.07 1.07 24.89
CA GLY A 135 9.17 0.14 23.77
C GLY A 135 8.62 0.66 22.44
N LEU A 136 7.76 1.69 22.43
CA LEU A 136 7.27 2.31 21.19
C LEU A 136 8.22 3.37 20.62
N PHE A 137 9.02 4.03 21.46
CA PHE A 137 9.83 5.17 21.02
C PHE A 137 11.34 4.89 21.08
N GLU A 138 11.82 4.13 22.06
CA GLU A 138 13.26 3.83 22.18
C GLU A 138 13.84 3.08 20.96
N PRO A 139 13.13 2.12 20.32
CA PRO A 139 13.62 1.49 19.07
C PRO A 139 13.80 2.44 17.90
N LEU A 140 13.06 3.56 17.88
CA LEU A 140 13.18 4.62 16.88
C LEU A 140 14.28 5.64 17.21
N GLY A 141 15.10 5.38 18.24
CA GLY A 141 16.23 6.25 18.60
C GLY A 141 15.90 7.39 19.57
N TYR A 142 14.67 7.45 20.10
CA TYR A 142 14.29 8.48 21.06
C TYR A 142 14.90 8.23 22.44
N LYS A 143 15.39 9.30 23.06
CA LYS A 143 15.52 9.37 24.51
C LYS A 143 14.17 9.70 25.12
N VAL A 144 13.64 8.78 25.91
CA VAL A 144 12.30 8.88 26.52
C VAL A 144 12.41 9.19 28.01
N SER A 145 11.88 10.34 28.42
CA SER A 145 11.63 10.69 29.81
C SER A 145 10.13 10.57 30.09
N VAL A 146 9.79 9.82 31.15
CA VAL A 146 8.41 9.55 31.53
C VAL A 146 8.27 9.72 33.02
N ARG A 147 7.21 10.44 33.41
CA ARG A 147 6.80 10.56 34.81
C ARG A 147 5.31 10.25 34.90
N ARG A 148 4.96 9.22 35.68
CA ARG A 148 3.56 8.86 35.92
C ARG A 148 2.90 9.91 36.81
N LEU A 149 1.68 10.32 36.46
CA LEU A 149 0.92 11.32 37.20
C LEU A 149 0.09 10.65 38.31
N ALA A 150 0.02 11.26 39.49
CA ALA A 150 -0.91 10.85 40.55
C ALA A 150 -2.36 11.02 40.09
N LEU A 151 -3.29 10.21 40.61
CA LEU A 151 -4.73 10.45 40.39
C LEU A 151 -5.16 11.77 41.02
N ASP A 152 -4.71 12.01 42.25
CA ASP A 152 -4.95 13.24 42.99
C ASP A 152 -3.77 13.45 43.95
N GLU A 153 -3.13 14.61 43.89
CA GLU A 153 -2.01 14.95 44.78
C GLU A 153 -2.46 15.13 46.25
N THR A 154 -3.74 15.44 46.47
CA THR A 154 -4.36 15.60 47.79
C THR A 154 -4.73 14.27 48.42
N PHE A 155 -4.98 13.23 47.60
CA PHE A 155 -5.34 11.89 48.04
C PHE A 155 -4.36 10.82 47.52
N PRO A 156 -3.11 10.76 48.06
CA PRO A 156 -2.09 9.83 47.57
C PRO A 156 -2.48 8.35 47.64
N ASP A 157 -3.35 7.98 48.59
CA ASP A 157 -3.83 6.61 48.78
C ASP A 157 -4.65 6.08 47.58
N TRP A 158 -5.15 6.96 46.71
CA TRP A 158 -5.82 6.56 45.47
C TRP A 158 -4.83 6.02 44.42
N GLY A 159 -3.54 6.30 44.60
CA GLY A 159 -2.46 5.81 43.75
C GLY A 159 -2.27 6.64 42.47
N ASN A 160 -1.61 6.02 41.50
CA ASN A 160 -1.22 6.67 40.26
C ASN A 160 -2.29 6.52 39.17
N SER A 161 -2.45 7.57 38.37
CA SER A 161 -3.34 7.58 37.20
C SER A 161 -2.80 6.71 36.05
N SER A 162 -3.56 6.63 34.97
CA SER A 162 -3.14 6.05 33.69
C SER A 162 -2.43 7.04 32.77
N TYR A 163 -2.12 8.26 33.24
CA TYR A 163 -1.51 9.31 32.45
C TYR A 163 -0.05 9.54 32.83
N PHE A 164 0.71 9.95 31.82
CA PHE A 164 2.14 10.22 31.93
C PHE A 164 2.46 11.61 31.37
N ASP A 165 3.39 12.29 32.03
CA ASP A 165 4.12 13.44 31.51
C ASP A 165 5.33 12.91 30.74
N VAL A 166 5.33 13.14 29.43
CA VAL A 166 6.25 12.50 28.48
C VAL A 166 7.07 13.55 27.76
N GLU A 167 8.38 13.33 27.71
CA GLU A 167 9.31 14.08 26.91
C GLU A 167 10.11 13.13 26.02
N LEU A 168 10.09 13.39 24.71
CA LEU A 168 10.75 12.63 23.66
C LEU A 168 11.81 13.51 23.03
N SER A 169 13.08 13.11 23.11
CA SER A 169 14.20 13.84 22.51
C SER A 169 14.91 12.99 21.45
N HIS A 170 15.12 13.54 20.25
CA HIS A 170 15.84 12.86 19.17
C HIS A 170 16.39 13.85 18.14
N THR A 171 17.40 13.45 17.37
CA THR A 171 17.90 14.19 16.20
C THR A 171 17.35 13.51 14.95
N ILE A 172 16.26 14.04 14.40
CA ILE A 172 15.49 13.42 13.30
C ILE A 172 14.86 14.51 12.45
N LYS A 173 14.36 14.18 11.25
CA LYS A 173 13.58 15.12 10.45
C LYS A 173 12.27 15.44 11.16
N LEU A 174 11.77 16.67 10.99
CA LEU A 174 10.52 17.09 11.62
C LEU A 174 9.32 16.26 11.14
N CYS A 175 9.28 15.89 9.87
CA CYS A 175 8.21 15.07 9.31
C CYS A 175 8.10 13.72 10.02
N ASP A 176 9.24 13.07 10.29
CA ASP A 176 9.29 11.76 10.93
C ASP A 176 8.80 11.85 12.38
N LEU A 177 9.23 12.88 13.13
CA LEU A 177 8.70 13.15 14.47
C LEU A 177 7.17 13.28 14.46
N LEU A 178 6.62 14.07 13.53
CA LEU A 178 5.18 14.28 13.43
C LEU A 178 4.45 12.98 13.04
N SER A 179 5.01 12.20 12.13
CA SER A 179 4.47 10.89 11.71
C SER A 179 4.49 9.88 12.87
N HIS A 180 5.59 9.77 13.61
CA HIS A 180 5.68 8.94 14.80
C HIS A 180 4.63 9.33 15.85
N LEU A 181 4.49 10.62 16.15
CA LEU A 181 3.47 11.11 17.09
C LEU A 181 2.04 10.82 16.59
N HIS A 182 1.79 11.02 15.30
CA HIS A 182 0.49 10.78 14.69
C HIS A 182 0.03 9.33 14.84
N VAL A 183 0.94 8.36 14.68
CA VAL A 183 0.66 6.93 14.82
C VAL A 183 0.66 6.47 16.29
N MET A 184 1.65 6.87 17.08
CA MET A 184 1.86 6.33 18.42
C MET A 184 0.88 6.85 19.48
N ILE A 185 0.39 8.09 19.35
CA ILE A 185 -0.58 8.65 20.30
C ILE A 185 -1.87 7.80 20.34
N PRO A 186 -2.53 7.49 19.21
CA PRO A 186 -3.68 6.58 19.19
C PRO A 186 -3.39 5.17 19.70
N VAL A 187 -2.19 4.65 19.46
CA VAL A 187 -1.76 3.31 19.93
C VAL A 187 -1.66 3.26 21.46
N LEU A 188 -1.19 4.33 22.07
CA LEU A 188 -1.08 4.46 23.53
C LEU A 188 -2.43 4.68 24.21
N ASP A 189 -3.31 5.46 23.57
CA ASP A 189 -4.68 5.70 24.02
C ASP A 189 -5.52 4.41 24.00
N ASP A 190 -5.33 3.56 22.98
CA ASP A 190 -6.06 2.28 22.76
C ASP A 190 -7.60 2.44 22.83
N ASP A 191 -8.10 3.63 22.48
CA ASP A 191 -9.50 4.00 22.60
C ASP A 191 -9.89 5.11 21.60
N LYS A 192 -9.77 4.84 20.30
CA LYS A 192 -10.17 5.80 19.24
C LYS A 192 -11.68 6.11 19.33
N HIS A 193 -12.00 7.40 19.39
CA HIS A 193 -13.37 7.95 19.50
C HIS A 193 -14.20 7.88 18.21
N TYR A 194 -13.63 7.40 17.10
CA TYR A 194 -14.29 7.26 15.81
C TYR A 194 -14.23 5.81 15.29
N TYR A 195 -15.06 5.52 14.28
CA TYR A 195 -15.08 4.21 13.63
C TYR A 195 -13.84 4.05 12.74
N VAL A 196 -13.15 2.92 12.88
CA VAL A 196 -11.97 2.59 12.07
C VAL A 196 -12.41 1.70 10.91
N ASN A 197 -12.10 2.12 9.69
CA ASN A 197 -12.36 1.45 8.42
C ASN A 197 -11.05 1.25 7.63
N GLU A 198 -11.14 0.76 6.39
CA GLU A 198 -10.00 0.52 5.50
C GLU A 198 -9.15 1.78 5.25
N ASP A 199 -9.75 2.98 5.20
CA ASP A 199 -9.00 4.24 5.05
C ASP A 199 -7.98 4.49 6.19
N GLU A 200 -8.18 3.88 7.36
CA GLU A 200 -7.22 3.98 8.46
C GLU A 200 -5.98 3.11 8.24
N ILE A 201 -6.07 2.05 7.42
CA ILE A 201 -4.92 1.27 6.99
C ILE A 201 -4.02 2.14 6.12
N GLU A 202 -4.57 2.80 5.10
CA GLU A 202 -3.79 3.69 4.22
C GLU A 202 -3.09 4.80 5.01
N LYS A 203 -3.76 5.38 6.01
CA LYS A 203 -3.15 6.38 6.89
C LYS A 203 -2.04 5.79 7.76
N LEU A 204 -2.25 4.60 8.32
CA LEU A 204 -1.22 3.93 9.12
C LEU A 204 0.02 3.67 8.28
N LEU A 205 -0.14 3.12 7.08
CA LEU A 205 0.97 2.81 6.18
C LEU A 205 1.68 4.07 5.73
N ARG A 206 0.94 5.08 5.25
CA ARG A 206 1.53 6.36 4.84
C ARG A 206 2.33 7.06 5.93
N HIS A 207 1.88 6.99 7.18
CA HIS A 207 2.61 7.59 8.32
C HIS A 207 3.59 6.62 8.99
N GLY A 208 3.54 5.34 8.63
CA GLY A 208 4.42 4.26 9.05
C GLY A 208 5.58 4.00 8.09
N GLU A 209 5.52 4.56 6.88
CA GLU A 209 6.49 4.38 5.80
C GLU A 209 7.93 4.63 6.29
N GLY A 210 8.81 3.67 6.00
CA GLY A 210 10.24 3.73 6.34
C GLY A 210 10.61 3.44 7.80
N TRP A 211 9.66 3.12 8.68
CA TRP A 211 9.97 2.78 10.09
C TRP A 211 9.07 1.71 10.71
N LEU A 212 7.80 1.60 10.30
CA LEU A 212 6.84 0.68 10.93
C LEU A 212 7.14 -0.78 10.59
N SER A 213 7.63 -1.05 9.37
CA SER A 213 8.07 -2.36 8.88
C SER A 213 9.13 -2.99 9.78
N THR A 214 10.13 -2.21 10.16
CA THR A 214 11.28 -2.63 10.96
C THR A 214 11.06 -2.52 12.47
N HIS A 215 9.95 -1.93 12.91
CA HIS A 215 9.70 -1.71 14.33
C HIS A 215 9.42 -3.04 15.07
N PRO A 216 10.10 -3.32 16.21
CA PRO A 216 9.95 -4.61 16.92
C PRO A 216 8.54 -4.87 17.47
N LEU A 217 7.76 -3.80 17.66
CA LEU A 217 6.36 -3.86 18.10
C LEU A 217 5.33 -3.63 16.98
N LYS A 218 5.70 -3.77 15.70
CA LYS A 218 4.81 -3.49 14.55
C LYS A 218 3.44 -4.18 14.64
N GLU A 219 3.39 -5.43 15.09
CA GLU A 219 2.12 -6.16 15.26
C GLU A 219 1.21 -5.51 16.29
N GLU A 220 1.74 -5.11 17.45
CA GLU A 220 0.97 -4.47 18.52
C GLU A 220 0.58 -3.04 18.14
N ILE A 221 1.47 -2.31 17.44
CA ILE A 221 1.18 -0.97 16.90
C ILE A 221 0.00 -1.05 15.93
N THR A 222 0.09 -1.90 14.91
CA THR A 222 -0.95 -2.08 13.89
C THR A 222 -2.26 -2.55 14.49
N SER A 223 -2.19 -3.51 15.43
CA SER A 223 -3.35 -4.03 16.15
C SER A 223 -4.07 -2.91 16.92
N ARG A 224 -3.37 -2.15 17.77
CA ARG A 224 -4.00 -1.08 18.56
C ARG A 224 -4.47 0.09 17.70
N TYR A 225 -3.67 0.49 16.71
CA TYR A 225 -4.04 1.58 15.81
C TYR A 225 -5.37 1.27 15.09
N LEU A 226 -5.62 0.00 14.75
CA LEU A 226 -6.84 -0.44 14.08
C LEU A 226 -7.92 -0.95 15.06
N LYS A 227 -7.88 -0.53 16.33
CA LYS A 227 -8.82 -0.94 17.40
C LYS A 227 -8.96 -2.46 17.55
N ARG A 228 -7.87 -3.19 17.32
CA ARG A 228 -7.76 -4.66 17.41
C ARG A 228 -8.74 -5.40 16.48
N GLN A 229 -9.17 -4.75 15.39
CA GLN A 229 -10.02 -5.37 14.38
C GLN A 229 -9.19 -6.36 13.57
N ARG A 230 -9.33 -7.66 13.87
CA ARG A 230 -8.49 -8.73 13.31
C ARG A 230 -8.38 -8.73 11.78
N GLY A 231 -9.46 -8.40 11.07
CA GLY A 231 -9.43 -8.26 9.59
C GLY A 231 -8.48 -7.15 9.17
N LEU A 232 -8.80 -5.91 9.53
CA LEU A 232 -7.96 -4.74 9.21
C LEU A 232 -6.51 -4.89 9.69
N THR A 233 -6.29 -5.46 10.88
CA THR A 233 -4.94 -5.71 11.40
C THR A 233 -4.17 -6.70 10.55
N ARG A 234 -4.80 -7.80 10.12
CA ARG A 234 -4.17 -8.77 9.23
C ARG A 234 -3.87 -8.13 7.87
N ASP A 235 -4.80 -7.39 7.31
CA ASP A 235 -4.66 -6.80 5.99
C ASP A 235 -3.56 -5.70 5.99
N ALA A 236 -3.48 -4.91 7.06
CA ALA A 236 -2.40 -3.95 7.27
C ALA A 236 -1.04 -4.64 7.51
N LEU A 237 -0.98 -5.71 8.31
CA LEU A 237 0.26 -6.47 8.51
C LEU A 237 0.71 -7.20 7.25
N ALA A 238 -0.22 -7.64 6.40
CA ALA A 238 0.11 -8.20 5.10
C ALA A 238 0.79 -7.12 4.25
N GLN A 239 0.24 -5.90 4.18
CA GLN A 239 0.84 -4.78 3.46
C GLN A 239 2.20 -4.35 4.04
N ILE A 240 2.37 -4.34 5.36
CA ILE A 240 3.67 -4.07 6.01
C ILE A 240 4.66 -5.18 5.72
N ALA A 241 4.24 -6.45 5.71
CA ALA A 241 5.10 -7.57 5.35
C ALA A 241 5.46 -7.53 3.85
N VAL A 242 4.57 -7.03 3.00
CA VAL A 242 4.88 -6.71 1.61
C VAL A 242 5.94 -5.61 1.56
N GLU A 243 5.80 -4.53 2.34
CA GLU A 243 6.80 -3.47 2.48
C GLU A 243 8.14 -3.99 3.02
N GLU A 244 8.16 -4.94 3.95
CA GLU A 244 9.38 -5.58 4.45
C GLU A 244 10.12 -6.38 3.35
N VAL A 245 9.35 -7.08 2.51
CA VAL A 245 9.88 -7.79 1.34
C VAL A 245 10.31 -6.80 0.24
N ILE A 246 9.69 -5.63 0.16
CA ILE A 246 10.00 -4.51 -0.77
C ILE A 246 11.16 -3.61 -0.24
N GLU A 247 11.38 -3.48 1.06
CA GLU A 247 12.56 -2.77 1.60
C GLU A 247 13.83 -3.61 1.43
N GLU A 248 13.69 -4.95 1.43
CA GLU A 248 14.73 -5.88 0.97
C GLU A 248 14.82 -5.99 -0.56
N THR A 249 13.80 -5.54 -1.31
CA THR A 249 13.80 -5.47 -2.79
C THR A 249 13.19 -4.15 -3.27
N PRO A 250 13.99 -3.08 -3.46
CA PRO A 250 13.51 -1.69 -3.52
C PRO A 250 12.33 -1.52 -4.47
N ASP A 251 11.35 -0.76 -3.99
CA ASP A 251 10.11 -0.34 -4.63
C ASP A 251 10.25 -0.14 -6.14
N LEU A 252 9.62 -1.03 -6.92
CA LEU A 252 9.65 -0.96 -8.36
C LEU A 252 8.30 -1.46 -8.90
N GLU A 253 7.58 -0.56 -9.59
CA GLU A 253 7.09 -0.92 -10.93
C GLU A 253 8.14 -1.85 -11.52
N THR A 254 7.79 -3.09 -11.87
CA THR A 254 8.78 -4.06 -12.33
C THR A 254 9.72 -3.39 -13.33
N SER A 255 11.02 -3.75 -13.38
CA SER A 255 11.95 -3.07 -14.32
C SER A 255 11.37 -3.03 -15.74
N GLU A 256 10.60 -4.06 -16.08
CA GLU A 256 9.76 -4.15 -17.26
C GLU A 256 8.63 -3.09 -17.31
N GLU A 257 7.79 -2.92 -16.29
CA GLU A 257 6.77 -1.86 -16.26
C GLU A 257 7.36 -0.45 -16.41
N ILE A 258 8.52 -0.15 -15.81
CA ILE A 258 9.20 1.15 -15.99
C ILE A 258 9.65 1.35 -17.44
N ILE A 259 10.17 0.29 -18.05
CA ILE A 259 10.61 0.28 -19.45
C ILE A 259 9.41 0.43 -20.40
N GLU A 260 8.28 -0.19 -20.08
CA GLU A 260 7.09 -0.29 -20.93
C GLU A 260 6.10 0.88 -20.79
N LYS A 261 6.11 1.58 -19.65
CA LYS A 261 5.15 2.65 -19.33
C LYS A 261 5.14 3.81 -20.33
N PRO A 262 6.28 4.31 -20.86
CA PRO A 262 6.28 5.40 -21.85
C PRO A 262 5.50 5.07 -23.13
N ILE A 263 5.44 3.80 -23.51
CA ILE A 263 4.74 3.32 -24.72
C ILE A 263 3.38 2.67 -24.38
N SER A 264 2.98 2.65 -23.12
CA SER A 264 1.74 2.02 -22.64
C SER A 264 1.58 0.55 -23.10
N LEU A 265 2.70 -0.18 -23.21
CA LEU A 265 2.73 -1.49 -23.86
C LEU A 265 1.79 -2.50 -23.20
N ASN A 266 1.77 -2.55 -21.87
CA ASN A 266 0.86 -3.41 -21.12
C ASN A 266 -0.61 -3.16 -21.48
N GLN A 267 -1.02 -1.89 -21.64
CA GLN A 267 -2.38 -1.54 -22.03
C GLN A 267 -2.69 -2.03 -23.46
N GLN A 268 -1.79 -1.78 -24.41
CA GLN A 268 -1.93 -2.27 -25.79
C GLN A 268 -2.01 -3.80 -25.85
N ARG A 269 -1.21 -4.49 -25.02
CA ARG A 269 -1.21 -5.95 -24.87
C ARG A 269 -2.59 -6.44 -24.44
N MET A 270 -3.11 -5.91 -23.33
CA MET A 270 -4.42 -6.33 -22.83
C MET A 270 -5.55 -6.05 -23.84
N GLU A 271 -5.56 -4.87 -24.47
CA GLU A 271 -6.60 -4.51 -25.46
C GLU A 271 -6.55 -5.42 -26.69
N THR A 272 -5.35 -5.75 -27.16
CA THR A 272 -5.17 -6.67 -28.30
C THR A 272 -5.67 -8.07 -27.96
N VAL A 273 -5.35 -8.59 -26.76
CA VAL A 273 -5.83 -9.89 -26.28
C VAL A 273 -7.36 -9.91 -26.20
N VAL A 274 -7.98 -8.87 -25.62
CA VAL A 274 -9.44 -8.74 -25.54
C VAL A 274 -10.07 -8.71 -26.94
N ALA A 275 -9.48 -7.97 -27.88
CA ALA A 275 -9.95 -7.90 -29.25
C ALA A 275 -9.88 -9.26 -29.97
N ALA A 276 -8.78 -10.00 -29.80
CA ALA A 276 -8.60 -11.34 -30.37
C ALA A 276 -9.64 -12.33 -29.81
N LEU A 277 -9.88 -12.31 -28.49
CA LEU A 277 -10.91 -13.14 -27.85
C LEU A 277 -12.32 -12.85 -28.40
N LYS A 278 -12.64 -11.57 -28.61
CA LYS A 278 -13.94 -11.14 -29.20
C LYS A 278 -14.08 -11.57 -30.65
N ALA A 279 -13.03 -11.38 -31.46
CA ALA A 279 -13.03 -11.75 -32.88
C ALA A 279 -13.26 -13.25 -33.10
N ASN A 280 -12.82 -14.08 -32.15
CA ASN A 280 -12.97 -15.54 -32.17
C ASN A 280 -14.21 -16.04 -31.40
N GLY A 281 -15.06 -15.14 -30.90
CA GLY A 281 -16.35 -15.50 -30.29
C GLY A 281 -16.26 -16.26 -28.97
N ALA A 282 -15.14 -16.13 -28.22
CA ALA A 282 -14.99 -16.79 -26.93
C ALA A 282 -16.03 -16.28 -25.91
N GLN A 283 -16.60 -17.17 -25.10
CA GLN A 283 -17.54 -16.82 -24.03
C GLN A 283 -17.06 -17.28 -22.66
N ARG A 284 -16.42 -18.45 -22.59
CA ARG A 284 -15.82 -19.01 -21.38
C ARG A 284 -14.31 -18.88 -21.49
N ILE A 285 -13.70 -18.05 -20.65
CA ILE A 285 -12.28 -17.72 -20.70
C ILE A 285 -11.58 -18.18 -19.42
N VAL A 286 -10.42 -18.80 -19.57
CA VAL A 286 -9.49 -19.04 -18.46
C VAL A 286 -8.23 -18.21 -18.66
N ASP A 287 -7.88 -17.41 -17.65
CA ASP A 287 -6.66 -16.60 -17.62
C ASP A 287 -5.63 -17.29 -16.72
N LEU A 288 -4.57 -17.80 -17.33
CA LEU A 288 -3.56 -18.65 -16.73
C LEU A 288 -2.32 -17.82 -16.43
N GLY A 289 -2.08 -17.54 -15.15
CA GLY A 289 -1.14 -16.50 -14.70
C GLY A 289 -1.82 -15.13 -14.62
N CYS A 290 -3.01 -15.07 -14.01
CA CYS A 290 -3.83 -13.86 -14.02
C CYS A 290 -3.26 -12.68 -13.20
N GLY A 291 -2.24 -12.93 -12.38
CA GLY A 291 -1.61 -11.92 -11.53
C GLY A 291 -2.63 -11.20 -10.67
N GLU A 292 -2.47 -9.88 -10.54
CA GLU A 292 -3.39 -9.00 -9.80
C GLU A 292 -4.72 -8.71 -10.52
N GLY A 293 -5.03 -9.41 -11.62
CA GLY A 293 -6.32 -9.34 -12.30
C GLY A 293 -6.49 -8.17 -13.29
N LYS A 294 -5.40 -7.64 -13.86
CA LYS A 294 -5.45 -6.55 -14.85
C LYS A 294 -6.29 -6.93 -16.08
N LEU A 295 -6.05 -8.11 -16.68
CA LEU A 295 -6.84 -8.62 -17.81
C LEU A 295 -8.28 -8.94 -17.38
N LEU A 296 -8.46 -9.61 -16.24
CA LEU A 296 -9.78 -9.97 -15.70
C LEU A 296 -10.73 -8.77 -15.63
N LYS A 297 -10.22 -7.62 -15.19
CA LYS A 297 -10.98 -6.36 -15.12
C LYS A 297 -11.48 -5.88 -16.48
N LEU A 298 -10.70 -6.10 -17.55
CA LEU A 298 -11.11 -5.74 -18.92
C LEU A 298 -12.11 -6.74 -19.47
N LEU A 299 -11.89 -8.04 -19.24
CA LEU A 299 -12.83 -9.09 -19.64
C LEU A 299 -14.22 -8.87 -19.00
N LEU A 300 -14.28 -8.47 -17.73
CA LEU A 300 -15.55 -8.25 -17.04
C LEU A 300 -16.41 -7.12 -17.62
N LYS A 301 -15.78 -6.13 -18.29
CA LYS A 301 -16.50 -5.04 -18.97
C LYS A 301 -17.26 -5.52 -20.22
N GLU A 302 -16.83 -6.64 -20.79
CA GLU A 302 -17.41 -7.16 -22.03
C GLU A 302 -18.53 -8.16 -21.70
N PRO A 303 -19.79 -7.88 -22.08
CA PRO A 303 -20.92 -8.74 -21.74
C PRO A 303 -20.93 -10.07 -22.49
N THR A 304 -20.16 -10.20 -23.57
CA THR A 304 -20.01 -11.44 -24.35
C THR A 304 -19.29 -12.54 -23.57
N PHE A 305 -18.46 -12.17 -22.58
CA PHE A 305 -17.71 -13.11 -21.76
C PHE A 305 -18.55 -13.55 -20.55
N GLN A 306 -19.12 -14.74 -20.62
CA GLN A 306 -20.12 -15.19 -19.64
C GLN A 306 -19.47 -15.83 -18.41
N GLU A 307 -18.33 -16.48 -18.58
CA GLU A 307 -17.61 -17.16 -17.51
C GLU A 307 -16.11 -16.88 -17.64
N ILE A 308 -15.50 -16.42 -16.55
CA ILE A 308 -14.10 -16.05 -16.47
C ILE A 308 -13.50 -16.78 -15.27
N LEU A 309 -12.40 -17.49 -15.49
CA LEU A 309 -11.61 -18.15 -14.46
C LEU A 309 -10.22 -17.54 -14.45
N GLY A 310 -9.84 -16.86 -13.36
CA GLY A 310 -8.45 -16.47 -13.11
C GLY A 310 -7.72 -17.54 -12.34
N MET A 311 -6.55 -17.96 -12.83
CA MET A 311 -5.66 -18.89 -12.12
C MET A 311 -4.28 -18.28 -11.94
N ASP A 312 -3.73 -18.39 -10.74
CA ASP A 312 -2.34 -18.00 -10.47
C ASP A 312 -1.68 -19.02 -9.52
N VAL A 313 -0.35 -19.12 -9.59
CA VAL A 313 0.44 -19.98 -8.70
C VAL A 313 0.59 -19.36 -7.31
N THR A 314 0.62 -18.04 -7.25
CA THR A 314 0.82 -17.27 -6.04
C THR A 314 -0.52 -16.90 -5.40
N TYR A 315 -0.71 -17.29 -4.15
CA TYR A 315 -1.91 -16.94 -3.39
C TYR A 315 -2.07 -15.41 -3.24
N LYS A 316 -0.93 -14.70 -3.08
CA LYS A 316 -0.87 -13.24 -2.94
C LYS A 316 -1.47 -12.50 -4.15
N SER A 317 -1.14 -12.92 -5.37
CA SER A 317 -1.70 -12.31 -6.59
C SER A 317 -3.22 -12.50 -6.67
N LEU A 318 -3.71 -13.66 -6.24
CA LEU A 318 -5.15 -13.96 -6.18
C LEU A 318 -5.87 -13.13 -5.13
N GLU A 319 -5.25 -12.84 -3.99
CA GLU A 319 -5.79 -11.93 -2.97
C GLU A 319 -5.93 -10.51 -3.54
N PHE A 320 -4.92 -10.01 -4.26
CA PHE A 320 -5.05 -8.72 -4.95
C PHE A 320 -6.11 -8.73 -6.05
N ALA A 321 -6.20 -9.80 -6.85
CA ALA A 321 -7.25 -9.93 -7.85
C ALA A 321 -8.66 -9.98 -7.22
N GLN A 322 -8.80 -10.65 -6.08
CA GLN A 322 -10.02 -10.70 -5.29
C GLN A 322 -10.44 -9.30 -4.85
N GLU A 323 -9.57 -8.56 -4.17
CA GLU A 323 -9.86 -7.23 -3.63
C GLU A 323 -10.09 -6.18 -4.73
N ARG A 324 -9.25 -6.20 -5.78
CA ARG A 324 -9.26 -5.16 -6.83
C ARG A 324 -10.31 -5.40 -7.89
N VAL A 325 -10.70 -6.67 -8.11
CA VAL A 325 -11.64 -7.05 -9.16
C VAL A 325 -12.90 -7.64 -8.56
N LEU A 326 -12.83 -8.81 -7.89
CA LEU A 326 -14.02 -9.57 -7.52
C LEU A 326 -14.90 -8.86 -6.49
N ASP A 327 -14.30 -8.29 -5.44
CA ASP A 327 -15.05 -7.64 -4.34
C ASP A 327 -15.70 -6.33 -4.77
N LYS A 328 -15.13 -5.68 -5.80
CA LYS A 328 -15.65 -4.45 -6.41
C LYS A 328 -16.75 -4.72 -7.45
N LEU A 329 -17.03 -5.97 -7.79
CA LEU A 329 -18.08 -6.29 -8.77
C LEU A 329 -19.49 -6.06 -8.21
N PRO A 330 -20.41 -5.50 -9.02
CA PRO A 330 -21.83 -5.53 -8.72
C PRO A 330 -22.33 -6.96 -8.52
N THR A 331 -23.29 -7.17 -7.61
CA THR A 331 -23.81 -8.50 -7.24
C THR A 331 -24.23 -9.35 -8.44
N HIS A 332 -24.77 -8.74 -9.50
CA HIS A 332 -25.18 -9.44 -10.72
C HIS A 332 -24.02 -9.96 -11.59
N GLN A 333 -22.80 -9.45 -11.38
CA GLN A 333 -21.58 -9.89 -12.10
C GLN A 333 -20.70 -10.82 -11.27
N LYS A 334 -20.92 -10.92 -9.94
CA LYS A 334 -20.10 -11.76 -9.05
C LYS A 334 -20.06 -13.23 -9.45
N GLY A 335 -21.10 -13.74 -10.11
CA GLY A 335 -21.15 -15.11 -10.62
C GLY A 335 -20.35 -15.36 -11.90
N ARG A 336 -19.84 -14.31 -12.58
CA ARG A 336 -19.11 -14.41 -13.85
C ARG A 336 -17.60 -14.67 -13.66
N LEU A 337 -17.03 -14.31 -12.51
CA LEU A 337 -15.60 -14.47 -12.23
C LEU A 337 -15.38 -15.47 -11.09
N GLN A 338 -14.46 -16.41 -11.30
CA GLN A 338 -13.92 -17.28 -10.27
C GLN A 338 -12.40 -17.15 -10.25
N LEU A 339 -11.81 -17.26 -9.05
CA LEU A 339 -10.37 -17.24 -8.85
C LEU A 339 -9.94 -18.57 -8.22
N ILE A 340 -8.90 -19.20 -8.77
CA ILE A 340 -8.35 -20.44 -8.23
C ILE A 340 -6.82 -20.37 -8.12
N GLN A 341 -6.28 -21.00 -7.07
CA GLN A 341 -4.85 -21.26 -7.01
C GLN A 341 -4.54 -22.54 -7.79
N GLY A 342 -3.54 -22.47 -8.66
CA GLY A 342 -3.10 -23.59 -9.50
C GLY A 342 -1.76 -23.31 -10.15
N SER A 343 -1.13 -24.34 -10.72
CA SER A 343 0.17 -24.22 -11.35
C SER A 343 0.16 -24.88 -12.72
N LEU A 344 0.76 -24.21 -13.69
CA LEU A 344 0.90 -24.69 -15.06
C LEU A 344 1.87 -25.87 -15.23
N ASN A 345 2.50 -26.32 -14.13
CA ASN A 345 3.33 -27.52 -14.11
C ASN A 345 2.55 -28.80 -13.76
N TYR A 346 1.30 -28.67 -13.31
CA TYR A 346 0.47 -29.79 -12.88
C TYR A 346 -0.85 -29.77 -13.62
N ARG A 347 -1.33 -30.97 -14.00
CA ARG A 347 -2.64 -31.11 -14.63
C ARG A 347 -3.72 -30.67 -13.64
N ASP A 348 -4.60 -29.80 -14.11
CA ASP A 348 -5.77 -29.35 -13.36
C ASP A 348 -7.03 -29.56 -14.19
N ALA A 349 -8.00 -30.30 -13.65
CA ALA A 349 -9.26 -30.54 -14.35
C ALA A 349 -10.14 -29.29 -14.40
N ARG A 350 -9.93 -28.32 -13.50
CA ARG A 350 -10.75 -27.11 -13.37
C ARG A 350 -10.59 -26.15 -14.54
N ILE A 351 -9.48 -26.24 -15.29
CA ILE A 351 -9.22 -25.40 -16.48
C ILE A 351 -9.67 -26.05 -17.80
N THR A 352 -10.36 -27.19 -17.74
CA THR A 352 -10.87 -27.91 -18.93
C THR A 352 -12.23 -27.36 -19.38
N GLY A 353 -12.51 -27.42 -20.68
CA GLY A 353 -13.83 -27.06 -21.24
C GLY A 353 -14.10 -25.56 -21.42
N TYR A 354 -13.06 -24.72 -21.27
CA TYR A 354 -13.11 -23.30 -21.62
C TYR A 354 -12.97 -23.10 -23.13
N ASP A 355 -13.59 -22.06 -23.68
CA ASP A 355 -13.49 -21.72 -25.10
C ASP A 355 -12.10 -21.18 -25.42
N ALA A 356 -11.56 -20.33 -24.54
CA ALA A 356 -10.26 -19.72 -24.71
C ALA A 356 -9.42 -19.76 -23.44
N ALA A 357 -8.12 -19.94 -23.61
CA ALA A 357 -7.12 -19.74 -22.55
C ALA A 357 -6.19 -18.58 -22.89
N THR A 358 -5.88 -17.72 -21.92
CA THR A 358 -4.86 -16.67 -22.06
C THR A 358 -3.66 -16.98 -21.17
N VAL A 359 -2.46 -16.82 -21.72
CA VAL A 359 -1.16 -17.01 -21.05
C VAL A 359 -0.33 -15.79 -21.41
N ILE A 360 -0.45 -14.73 -20.61
CA ILE A 360 0.02 -13.40 -20.99
C ILE A 360 1.23 -13.03 -20.14
N GLU A 361 2.41 -12.99 -20.75
CA GLU A 361 3.68 -12.75 -20.07
C GLU A 361 3.94 -13.73 -18.90
N VAL A 362 3.88 -15.04 -19.19
CA VAL A 362 4.01 -16.10 -18.16
C VAL A 362 5.13 -17.07 -18.47
N ILE A 363 5.32 -17.42 -19.75
CA ILE A 363 6.20 -18.51 -20.14
C ILE A 363 7.67 -18.17 -19.87
N GLU A 364 8.05 -16.90 -19.98
CA GLU A 364 9.38 -16.35 -19.72
C GLU A 364 9.80 -16.45 -18.24
N HIS A 365 8.84 -16.60 -17.32
CA HIS A 365 9.10 -16.83 -15.90
C HIS A 365 9.26 -18.32 -15.58
N MET A 366 9.07 -19.21 -16.56
CA MET A 366 9.23 -20.65 -16.40
C MET A 366 10.65 -21.09 -16.74
N GLU A 367 11.14 -22.12 -16.06
CA GLU A 367 12.35 -22.82 -16.51
C GLU A 367 12.10 -23.53 -17.85
N LEU A 368 13.07 -23.50 -18.77
CA LEU A 368 12.93 -24.09 -20.11
C LEU A 368 12.58 -25.59 -20.08
N ASP A 369 13.04 -26.32 -19.06
CA ASP A 369 12.73 -27.75 -18.89
C ASP A 369 11.27 -27.99 -18.43
N ARG A 370 10.61 -26.97 -17.86
CA ARG A 370 9.21 -27.00 -17.44
C ARG A 370 8.23 -26.65 -18.55
N LEU A 371 8.66 -26.01 -19.63
CA LEU A 371 7.79 -25.68 -20.77
C LEU A 371 7.10 -26.90 -21.36
N LYS A 372 7.78 -28.05 -21.43
CA LYS A 372 7.16 -29.30 -21.90
C LYS A 372 5.99 -29.75 -21.02
N ALA A 373 6.05 -29.50 -19.71
CA ALA A 373 4.94 -29.81 -18.81
C ALA A 373 3.77 -28.84 -19.06
N PHE A 374 4.06 -27.55 -19.17
CA PHE A 374 3.08 -26.51 -19.52
C PHE A 374 2.36 -26.82 -20.84
N GLU A 375 3.10 -27.15 -21.89
CA GLU A 375 2.54 -27.51 -23.19
C GLU A 375 1.49 -28.61 -23.08
N ARG A 376 1.78 -29.66 -22.29
CA ARG A 376 0.83 -30.76 -22.07
C ARG A 376 -0.36 -30.30 -21.25
N VAL A 377 -0.14 -29.53 -20.18
CA VAL A 377 -1.24 -28.99 -19.35
C VAL A 377 -2.22 -28.20 -20.21
N LEU A 378 -1.73 -27.30 -21.06
CA LEU A 378 -2.57 -26.45 -21.89
C LEU A 378 -3.13 -27.16 -23.12
N PHE A 379 -2.27 -27.76 -23.96
CA PHE A 379 -2.66 -28.23 -25.29
C PHE A 379 -3.05 -29.72 -25.35
N GLU A 380 -2.61 -30.56 -24.39
CA GLU A 380 -2.99 -31.98 -24.31
C GLU A 380 -4.16 -32.20 -23.36
N PHE A 381 -4.19 -31.53 -22.19
CA PHE A 381 -5.18 -31.80 -21.15
C PHE A 381 -6.30 -30.76 -21.06
N ALA A 382 -5.99 -29.46 -21.02
CA ALA A 382 -7.01 -28.42 -20.95
C ALA A 382 -7.78 -28.27 -22.28
N GLN A 383 -7.03 -28.36 -23.39
CA GLN A 383 -7.51 -28.35 -24.78
C GLN A 383 -8.56 -27.26 -25.07
N PRO A 384 -8.28 -25.98 -24.78
CA PRO A 384 -9.21 -24.91 -25.12
C PRO A 384 -9.37 -24.82 -26.64
N LYS A 385 -10.51 -24.32 -27.14
CA LYS A 385 -10.69 -24.13 -28.60
C LYS A 385 -9.69 -23.12 -29.15
N MET A 386 -9.32 -22.14 -28.32
CA MET A 386 -8.35 -21.10 -28.63
C MET A 386 -7.36 -20.95 -27.46
N ALA A 387 -6.08 -20.73 -27.74
CA ALA A 387 -5.13 -20.27 -26.72
C ALA A 387 -4.36 -19.05 -27.23
N ILE A 388 -4.22 -18.03 -26.40
CA ILE A 388 -3.41 -16.84 -26.70
C ILE A 388 -2.21 -16.86 -25.76
N VAL A 389 -1.00 -16.85 -26.34
CA VAL A 389 0.25 -16.77 -25.60
C VAL A 389 0.96 -15.49 -26.01
N THR A 390 1.40 -14.68 -25.04
CA THR A 390 2.32 -13.57 -25.29
C THR A 390 3.62 -13.75 -24.52
N THR A 391 4.69 -13.18 -25.06
CA THR A 391 6.00 -13.15 -24.41
C THR A 391 6.82 -11.98 -24.97
N PRO A 392 7.81 -11.45 -24.22
CA PRO A 392 8.73 -10.44 -24.71
C PRO A 392 9.50 -10.86 -25.97
N ASN A 393 9.83 -9.89 -26.82
CA ASN A 393 10.76 -10.04 -27.93
C ASN A 393 12.15 -9.51 -27.56
N VAL A 394 13.11 -10.40 -27.34
CA VAL A 394 14.47 -10.01 -26.96
C VAL A 394 15.16 -9.15 -28.04
N GLU A 395 14.79 -9.33 -29.32
CA GLU A 395 15.36 -8.54 -30.42
C GLU A 395 15.03 -7.05 -30.26
N TYR A 396 13.86 -6.72 -29.69
CA TYR A 396 13.42 -5.35 -29.49
C TYR A 396 14.11 -4.65 -28.33
N ASN A 397 14.79 -5.38 -27.43
CA ASN A 397 15.36 -4.81 -26.21
C ASN A 397 16.34 -3.66 -26.47
N VAL A 398 17.01 -3.68 -27.62
CA VAL A 398 17.92 -2.62 -28.07
C VAL A 398 17.26 -1.26 -28.28
N LYS A 399 15.92 -1.22 -28.38
CA LYS A 399 15.14 0.02 -28.56
C LYS A 399 14.78 0.69 -27.23
N PHE A 400 14.96 0.02 -26.10
CA PHE A 400 14.68 0.61 -24.79
C PHE A 400 15.90 1.38 -24.27
N GLU A 401 15.77 2.71 -24.14
CA GLU A 401 16.86 3.60 -23.73
C GLU A 401 17.44 3.28 -22.35
N ASN A 402 16.61 2.73 -21.46
CA ASN A 402 16.97 2.44 -20.06
C ASN A 402 17.33 0.97 -19.80
N LEU A 403 17.46 0.14 -20.84
CA LEU A 403 17.81 -1.27 -20.70
C LEU A 403 19.27 -1.51 -21.12
N PRO A 404 20.16 -1.98 -20.22
CA PRO A 404 21.54 -2.29 -20.60
C PRO A 404 21.61 -3.37 -21.68
N ILE A 405 22.54 -3.21 -22.64
CA ILE A 405 22.72 -4.14 -23.77
C ILE A 405 22.91 -5.58 -23.26
N GLY A 406 22.14 -6.52 -23.81
CA GLY A 406 22.22 -7.94 -23.49
C GLY A 406 21.55 -8.34 -22.17
N LYS A 407 20.76 -7.46 -21.55
CA LYS A 407 19.92 -7.80 -20.40
C LYS A 407 18.48 -8.10 -20.80
N LEU A 408 17.84 -8.94 -19.99
CA LEU A 408 16.41 -9.18 -20.04
C LEU A 408 15.68 -7.97 -19.43
N ARG A 409 14.45 -7.71 -19.88
CA ARG A 409 13.58 -6.62 -19.42
C ARG A 409 13.22 -6.74 -17.96
N HIS A 410 13.13 -7.98 -17.46
CA HIS A 410 12.85 -8.27 -16.07
C HIS A 410 13.92 -9.19 -15.44
N PRO A 411 14.37 -8.92 -14.19
CA PRO A 411 15.30 -9.81 -13.49
C PRO A 411 14.76 -11.21 -13.25
N ASP A 412 13.44 -11.37 -13.14
CA ASP A 412 12.79 -12.68 -12.95
C ASP A 412 12.52 -13.44 -14.26
N HIS A 413 12.88 -12.88 -15.42
CA HIS A 413 12.85 -13.64 -16.66
C HIS A 413 13.92 -14.73 -16.63
N ARG A 414 13.51 -15.96 -16.91
CA ARG A 414 14.40 -17.10 -17.14
C ARG A 414 14.94 -17.10 -18.55
N PHE A 415 14.17 -16.58 -19.50
CA PHE A 415 14.55 -16.39 -20.89
C PHE A 415 13.71 -15.29 -21.54
N GLU A 416 14.18 -14.73 -22.64
CA GLU A 416 13.36 -13.98 -23.59
C GLU A 416 13.71 -14.49 -24.99
N TRP A 417 12.69 -14.85 -25.77
CA TRP A 417 12.91 -15.44 -27.08
C TRP A 417 12.99 -14.40 -28.19
N THR A 418 13.77 -14.71 -29.20
CA THR A 418 13.68 -14.09 -30.53
C THR A 418 12.38 -14.51 -31.22
N ARG A 419 12.00 -13.80 -32.29
CA ARG A 419 10.85 -14.19 -33.14
C ARG A 419 10.99 -15.59 -33.73
N SER A 420 12.20 -15.94 -34.15
CA SER A 420 12.47 -17.27 -34.70
C SER A 420 12.28 -18.38 -33.66
N GLU A 421 12.76 -18.16 -32.42
CA GLU A 421 12.62 -19.14 -31.34
C GLU A 421 11.16 -19.31 -30.92
N PHE A 422 10.42 -18.22 -30.75
CA PHE A 422 9.00 -18.26 -30.38
C PHE A 422 8.15 -18.94 -31.47
N GLN A 423 8.39 -18.61 -32.75
CA GLN A 423 7.69 -19.24 -33.87
C GLN A 423 8.02 -20.74 -33.99
N ALA A 424 9.28 -21.12 -33.82
CA ALA A 424 9.69 -22.52 -33.86
C ALA A 424 9.05 -23.32 -32.71
N TRP A 425 9.02 -22.77 -31.51
CA TRP A 425 8.34 -23.37 -30.36
C TRP A 425 6.83 -23.56 -30.64
N ALA A 426 6.16 -22.49 -31.08
CA ALA A 426 4.72 -22.52 -31.37
C ALA A 426 4.38 -23.53 -32.48
N GLN A 427 5.17 -23.59 -33.55
CA GLN A 427 4.96 -24.58 -34.62
C GLN A 427 5.15 -26.02 -34.11
N ALA A 428 6.17 -26.26 -33.27
CA ALA A 428 6.38 -27.57 -32.66
C ALA A 428 5.24 -27.99 -31.71
N VAL A 429 4.56 -27.02 -31.06
CA VAL A 429 3.33 -27.27 -30.29
C VAL A 429 2.19 -27.68 -31.22
N CYS A 430 1.97 -26.95 -32.31
CA CYS A 430 0.95 -27.27 -33.32
C CYS A 430 1.09 -28.69 -33.89
N ASP A 431 2.32 -29.08 -34.25
CA ASP A 431 2.62 -30.40 -34.81
C ASP A 431 2.29 -31.55 -33.83
N ARG A 432 2.52 -31.31 -32.54
CA ARG A 432 2.30 -32.28 -31.46
C ARG A 432 0.84 -32.41 -31.04
N TYR A 433 0.11 -31.29 -30.93
CA TYR A 433 -1.19 -31.26 -30.25
C TYR A 433 -2.39 -30.88 -31.14
N LYS A 434 -2.22 -30.80 -32.47
CA LYS A 434 -3.30 -30.53 -33.45
C LYS A 434 -3.94 -29.15 -33.32
N TYR A 435 -3.09 -28.15 -33.15
CA TYR A 435 -3.48 -26.74 -33.26
C TYR A 435 -2.93 -26.13 -34.55
N SER A 436 -3.56 -25.09 -35.04
CA SER A 436 -2.96 -24.11 -35.95
C SER A 436 -2.51 -22.90 -35.15
N VAL A 437 -1.58 -22.11 -35.68
CA VAL A 437 -1.12 -20.88 -35.02
C VAL A 437 -1.12 -19.71 -36.01
N GLU A 438 -1.62 -18.57 -35.55
CA GLU A 438 -1.46 -17.27 -36.17
C GLU A 438 -0.57 -16.39 -35.29
N PHE A 439 0.41 -15.71 -35.88
CA PHE A 439 1.33 -14.85 -35.15
C PHE A 439 0.91 -13.38 -35.25
N GLY A 440 0.89 -12.71 -34.10
CA GLY A 440 0.62 -11.29 -33.95
C GLY A 440 1.81 -10.54 -33.34
N SER A 441 1.74 -9.23 -33.40
CA SER A 441 2.71 -8.28 -32.83
C SER A 441 1.96 -7.25 -31.99
N ILE A 442 2.54 -6.85 -30.86
CA ILE A 442 1.96 -5.89 -29.93
C ILE A 442 3.00 -4.81 -29.62
N GLY A 443 2.61 -3.54 -29.76
CA GLY A 443 3.50 -2.38 -29.66
C GLY A 443 4.05 -1.92 -31.02
N ASP A 444 4.87 -0.88 -30.99
CA ASP A 444 5.46 -0.27 -32.18
C ASP A 444 6.35 -1.26 -32.94
N ILE A 445 6.11 -1.39 -34.25
CA ILE A 445 6.84 -2.30 -35.13
C ILE A 445 8.05 -1.57 -35.73
N ASP A 446 9.23 -2.08 -35.43
CA ASP A 446 10.47 -1.75 -36.12
C ASP A 446 10.75 -2.75 -37.25
N SER A 447 11.27 -2.26 -38.38
CA SER A 447 11.52 -3.08 -39.56
C SER A 447 12.60 -4.15 -39.38
N GLU A 448 13.57 -3.92 -38.48
CA GLU A 448 14.66 -4.85 -38.22
C GLU A 448 14.33 -5.78 -37.05
N VAL A 449 13.90 -5.20 -35.93
CA VAL A 449 13.75 -5.95 -34.66
C VAL A 449 12.32 -6.36 -34.32
N GLY A 450 11.32 -5.96 -35.11
CA GLY A 450 9.92 -6.31 -34.89
C GLY A 450 9.25 -5.46 -33.82
N SER A 451 8.29 -6.04 -33.09
CA SER A 451 7.55 -5.37 -32.00
C SER A 451 8.09 -5.79 -30.63
N PRO A 452 7.83 -5.03 -29.55
CA PRO A 452 8.31 -5.39 -28.22
C PRO A 452 7.64 -6.64 -27.66
N THR A 453 6.38 -6.94 -27.97
CA THR A 453 5.70 -8.14 -27.49
C THR A 453 5.24 -9.02 -28.65
N GLN A 454 5.53 -10.31 -28.53
CA GLN A 454 5.14 -11.33 -29.48
C GLN A 454 3.83 -11.96 -29.04
N MET A 455 2.96 -12.32 -29.98
CA MET A 455 1.70 -13.00 -29.70
C MET A 455 1.52 -14.20 -30.62
N ALA A 456 1.06 -15.32 -30.07
CA ALA A 456 0.63 -16.49 -30.82
C ALA A 456 -0.82 -16.83 -30.45
N ILE A 457 -1.67 -16.96 -31.47
CA ILE A 457 -3.06 -17.36 -31.35
C ILE A 457 -3.16 -18.79 -31.89
N PHE A 458 -3.34 -19.74 -30.99
CA PHE A 458 -3.54 -21.13 -31.32
C PHE A 458 -5.03 -21.42 -31.48
N GLN A 459 -5.40 -22.16 -32.52
CA GLN A 459 -6.77 -22.65 -32.71
C GLN A 459 -6.76 -24.17 -32.82
N ASN A 460 -7.64 -24.82 -32.08
CA ASN A 460 -7.78 -26.27 -32.13
C ASN A 460 -8.38 -26.69 -33.49
N ILE A 461 -7.75 -27.64 -34.18
CA ILE A 461 -8.16 -28.10 -35.51
C ILE A 461 -9.15 -29.28 -35.42
N VAL A 462 -9.41 -29.79 -34.21
CA VAL A 462 -10.20 -31.01 -33.98
C VAL A 462 -11.69 -30.73 -33.80
#